data_AF-A0A969EJT1-F1
#
_entry.id   AF-A0A969EJT1-F1
#
_cell.length_a   1.000
_cell.length_b   1.000
_cell.length_c   1.000
_cell.angle_alpha   90.00
_cell.angle_beta   90.00
_cell.angle_gamma   90.00
#
_symmetry.space_group_name_H-M   'P 1'
#
loop_
_entity.id
_entity.type
_entity.pdbx_description
1 polymer ?
#
loop_
_entity_poly.entity_id
_entity_poly.type
_entity_poly.pdbx_seq_one_letter_code
_entity_poly.pdbx_strand_id
1 'polypeptide(L)'
;MSGGPESPFRQALSQSQHLKLNYNENEISIDYVALHFANPEKNIYSYKLEGFDDEWIEAGNRRSATYTNLSPGDYVFQVKAANADGVWNEKGASLQFTVLPPWYRTWWAYVLFVGLFCC
;
A
#
# COMPACT_ATOMS: atom_id res chain seq x y z
N MET A 1 29.79 -6.37 11.82
CA MET A 1 29.54 -5.90 10.44
C MET A 1 28.04 -5.84 10.25
N SER A 2 27.53 -4.64 9.90
CA SER A 2 26.16 -4.26 9.50
C SER A 2 24.96 -4.73 10.35
N GLY A 3 24.59 -3.91 11.33
CA GLY A 3 23.19 -3.74 11.73
C GLY A 3 22.53 -2.70 10.84
N GLY A 4 21.58 -3.12 9.99
CA GLY A 4 20.70 -2.22 9.25
C GLY A 4 19.53 -1.76 10.13
N PRO A 5 18.90 -0.61 9.83
CA PRO A 5 17.86 -0.05 10.69
C PRO A 5 16.64 -0.98 10.74
N GLU A 6 16.20 -1.27 11.96
CA GLU A 6 14.94 -1.93 12.29
C GLU A 6 13.79 -1.30 11.49
N SER A 7 13.31 -1.99 10.46
CA SER A 7 12.13 -1.58 9.68
C SER A 7 10.91 -1.62 10.62
N PRO A 8 10.22 -0.50 10.86
CA PRO A 8 9.37 -0.36 12.05
C PRO A 8 8.07 -1.17 12.04
N PHE A 9 7.66 -1.83 10.94
CA PHE A 9 6.41 -2.59 10.93
C PHE A 9 6.47 -3.83 10.02
N ARG A 10 6.76 -4.99 10.62
CA ARG A 10 6.47 -6.31 10.02
C ARG A 10 5.23 -6.91 10.67
N GLN A 11 4.05 -6.39 10.34
CA GLN A 11 2.79 -7.03 10.74
C GLN A 11 2.48 -8.17 9.76
N ALA A 12 2.45 -9.41 10.26
CA ALA A 12 1.89 -10.54 9.52
C ALA A 12 0.36 -10.37 9.53
N LEU A 13 -0.17 -9.71 8.50
CA LEU A 13 -1.58 -9.37 8.39
C LEU A 13 -2.39 -10.60 7.95
N SER A 14 -2.86 -11.42 8.90
CA SER A 14 -3.96 -12.35 8.62
C SER A 14 -5.25 -11.54 8.57
N GLN A 15 -5.67 -11.17 7.37
CA GLN A 15 -7.06 -10.99 6.96
C GLN A 15 -7.95 -10.30 8.03
N SER A 16 -8.13 -8.97 7.93
CA SER A 16 -9.13 -8.13 8.66
C SER A 16 -8.59 -7.18 9.75
N GLN A 17 -7.54 -6.41 9.47
CA GLN A 17 -7.31 -5.16 10.20
C GLN A 17 -7.09 -4.04 9.19
N HIS A 18 -8.00 -3.06 9.22
CA HIS A 18 -7.93 -1.84 8.40
C HIS A 18 -6.67 -1.08 8.79
N LEU A 19 -5.68 -1.04 7.90
CA LEU A 19 -4.41 -0.38 8.17
C LEU A 19 -4.61 1.14 8.07
N LYS A 20 -4.23 1.89 9.11
CA LYS A 20 -4.20 3.36 9.08
C LYS A 20 -2.75 3.81 9.03
N LEU A 21 -2.40 4.53 7.98
CA LEU A 21 -1.06 5.07 7.79
C LEU A 21 -1.07 6.57 8.02
N ASN A 22 -0.03 7.08 8.67
CA ASN A 22 0.12 8.50 8.92
C ASN A 22 0.62 9.23 7.65
N TYR A 23 0.30 10.52 7.51
CA TYR A 23 0.71 11.35 6.36
C TYR A 23 2.23 11.45 6.11
N ASN A 24 3.06 11.09 7.09
CA ASN A 24 4.52 11.05 6.93
C ASN A 24 5.03 9.69 6.42
N GLU A 25 4.14 8.71 6.25
CA GLU A 25 4.40 7.36 5.74
C GLU A 25 3.86 7.25 4.30
N ASN A 26 4.22 8.21 3.44
CA ASN A 26 3.75 8.30 2.04
C ASN A 26 4.42 7.30 1.09
N GLU A 27 5.14 6.32 1.63
CA GLU A 27 5.72 5.22 0.89
C GLU A 27 5.24 3.92 1.53
N ILE A 28 4.56 3.11 0.72
CA ILE A 28 4.06 1.80 1.14
C ILE A 28 4.68 0.76 0.21
N SER A 29 5.29 -0.26 0.79
CA SER A 29 5.65 -1.48 0.08
C SER A 29 4.74 -2.62 0.53
N ILE A 30 4.02 -3.22 -0.42
CA ILE A 30 3.11 -4.34 -0.19
C ILE A 30 3.75 -5.58 -0.77
N ASP A 31 4.14 -6.50 0.11
CA ASP A 31 4.62 -7.82 -0.27
C ASP A 31 3.46 -8.82 -0.34
N TYR A 32 3.42 -9.61 -1.41
CA TYR A 32 2.38 -10.59 -1.66
C TYR A 32 2.96 -11.92 -2.14
N VAL A 33 2.30 -13.02 -1.77
CA VAL A 33 2.68 -14.35 -2.22
C VAL A 33 1.44 -15.15 -2.57
N ALA A 34 1.43 -15.76 -3.76
CA ALA A 34 0.43 -16.77 -4.07
C ALA A 34 0.81 -18.06 -3.31
N LEU A 35 -0.16 -18.70 -2.66
CA LEU A 35 0.01 -19.98 -1.94
C LEU A 35 0.28 -21.17 -2.89
N HIS A 36 0.64 -20.94 -4.14
CA HIS A 36 0.90 -21.98 -5.13
C HIS A 36 2.38 -22.41 -5.08
N PHE A 37 2.66 -23.38 -4.21
CA PHE A 37 4.01 -23.88 -3.90
C PHE A 37 4.63 -24.76 -4.99
N ALA A 38 3.86 -25.23 -5.97
CA ALA A 38 4.31 -26.24 -6.93
C ALA A 38 5.37 -25.71 -7.93
N ASN A 39 5.31 -24.43 -8.32
CA ASN A 39 6.33 -23.79 -9.16
C ASN A 39 6.31 -22.26 -8.95
N PRO A 40 6.91 -21.75 -7.86
CA PRO A 40 6.82 -20.35 -7.47
C PRO A 40 7.39 -19.35 -8.48
N GLU A 41 8.29 -19.80 -9.38
CA GLU A 41 8.95 -18.97 -10.39
C GLU A 41 8.12 -18.80 -11.67
N LYS A 42 7.13 -19.67 -11.89
CA LYS A 42 6.23 -19.60 -13.06
C LYS A 42 4.93 -18.87 -12.77
N ASN A 43 4.72 -18.41 -11.54
CA ASN A 43 3.55 -17.64 -11.19
C ASN A 43 3.68 -16.23 -11.76
N ILE A 44 2.66 -15.80 -12.52
CA ILE A 44 2.56 -14.43 -13.03
C ILE A 44 1.61 -13.68 -12.12
N TYR A 45 2.02 -12.52 -11.64
CA TYR A 45 1.25 -11.65 -10.78
C TYR A 45 0.76 -10.44 -11.56
N SER A 46 -0.42 -9.99 -11.19
CA SER A 46 -0.94 -8.70 -11.60
C SER A 46 -1.61 -8.04 -10.40
N TYR A 47 -1.38 -6.75 -10.23
CA TYR A 47 -1.91 -6.00 -9.11
C TYR A 47 -2.53 -4.68 -9.57
N LYS A 48 -3.38 -4.11 -8.72
CA LYS A 48 -4.01 -2.81 -8.93
C LYS A 48 -4.25 -2.16 -7.58
N LEU A 49 -3.93 -0.88 -7.46
CA LEU A 49 -4.33 -0.05 -6.33
C LEU A 49 -5.51 0.84 -6.73
N GLU A 50 -6.72 0.47 -6.30
CA GLU A 50 -7.89 1.32 -6.54
C GLU A 50 -7.73 2.65 -5.81
N GLY A 51 -8.00 3.75 -6.53
CA GLY A 51 -7.74 5.11 -6.07
C GLY A 51 -6.38 5.68 -6.49
N PHE A 52 -5.52 4.87 -7.13
CA PHE A 52 -4.23 5.30 -7.68
C PHE A 52 -3.98 4.81 -9.11
N ASP A 53 -4.20 3.53 -9.37
CA ASP A 53 -4.02 2.91 -10.69
C ASP A 53 -5.35 2.84 -11.46
N ASP A 54 -5.32 3.22 -12.74
CA ASP A 54 -6.48 3.07 -13.64
C ASP A 54 -6.64 1.61 -14.12
N GLU A 55 -5.53 0.95 -14.45
CA GLU A 55 -5.48 -0.39 -15.02
C GLU A 55 -4.72 -1.38 -14.12
N TRP A 56 -4.82 -2.66 -14.45
CA TRP A 56 -4.04 -3.72 -13.81
C TRP A 56 -2.58 -3.65 -14.27
N ILE A 57 -1.64 -3.64 -13.33
CA ILE A 57 -0.21 -3.67 -13.62
C ILE A 57 0.25 -5.12 -13.64
N GLU A 58 0.89 -5.54 -14.73
CA GLU A 58 1.52 -6.85 -14.82
C GLU A 58 2.90 -6.82 -14.14
N ALA A 59 3.05 -7.64 -13.11
CA ALA A 59 4.23 -7.68 -12.25
C ALA A 59 5.18 -8.84 -12.61
N GLY A 60 4.81 -9.70 -13.57
CA GLY A 60 5.57 -10.90 -13.88
C GLY A 60 5.70 -11.78 -12.63
N ASN A 61 6.92 -12.14 -12.24
CA ASN A 61 7.19 -12.91 -11.03
C ASN A 61 7.47 -12.05 -9.78
N ARG A 62 7.38 -10.72 -9.88
CA ARG A 62 7.65 -9.80 -8.77
C ARG A 62 6.58 -9.96 -7.69
N ARG A 63 7.03 -9.92 -6.43
CA ARG A 63 6.20 -10.18 -5.24
C ARG A 63 6.02 -8.98 -4.32
N SER A 64 6.37 -7.80 -4.83
CA SER A 64 6.37 -6.57 -4.06
C SER A 64 5.99 -5.39 -4.97
N ALA A 65 5.02 -4.61 -4.54
CA ALA A 65 4.60 -3.37 -5.18
C ALA A 65 4.87 -2.20 -4.22
N THR A 66 5.53 -1.16 -4.73
CA THR A 66 5.87 0.03 -3.94
C THR A 66 5.14 1.23 -4.52
N TYR A 67 4.38 1.92 -3.69
CA TYR A 67 3.68 3.15 -4.03
C TYR A 67 4.27 4.30 -3.22
N THR A 68 4.54 5.41 -3.88
CA THR A 68 5.07 6.63 -3.27
C THR A 68 4.11 7.79 -3.49
N ASN A 69 4.16 8.77 -2.58
CA ASN A 69 3.40 10.01 -2.67
C ASN A 69 1.87 9.81 -2.76
N LEU A 70 1.35 8.83 -2.01
CA LEU A 70 -0.09 8.61 -1.92
C LEU A 70 -0.76 9.80 -1.23
N SER A 71 -1.85 10.29 -1.83
CA SER A 71 -2.65 11.36 -1.23
C SER A 71 -3.50 10.80 -0.08
N PRO A 72 -3.93 11.64 0.88
CA PRO A 72 -4.87 11.20 1.89
C PRO A 72 -6.16 10.67 1.26
N GLY A 73 -6.56 9.45 1.65
CA GLY A 73 -7.69 8.76 1.03
C GLY A 73 -7.75 7.28 1.39
N ASP A 74 -8.83 6.64 0.93
CA ASP A 74 -9.06 5.21 1.07
C ASP A 74 -8.57 4.48 -0.18
N TYR A 75 -7.86 3.38 0.02
CA TYR A 75 -7.24 2.59 -1.04
C TYR A 75 -7.56 1.11 -0.89
N VAL A 76 -7.70 0.42 -2.03
CA VAL A 76 -7.87 -1.04 -2.08
C VAL A 76 -6.80 -1.62 -2.99
N PHE A 77 -5.80 -2.26 -2.38
CA PHE A 77 -4.82 -3.04 -3.11
C PHE A 77 -5.41 -4.39 -3.46
N GLN A 78 -5.43 -4.73 -4.74
CA GLN A 78 -5.85 -6.02 -5.26
C GLN A 78 -4.68 -6.69 -5.95
N VAL A 79 -4.54 -7.99 -5.73
CA VAL A 79 -3.56 -8.82 -6.42
C VAL A 79 -4.20 -10.12 -6.87
N LYS A 80 -3.93 -10.48 -8.12
CA LYS A 80 -4.27 -11.77 -8.72
C LYS A 80 -2.99 -12.45 -9.20
N ALA A 81 -3.03 -13.77 -9.23
CA ALA A 81 -1.93 -14.58 -9.74
C ALA A 81 -2.47 -15.61 -10.73
N ALA A 82 -1.72 -15.85 -11.79
CA ALA A 82 -1.90 -17.00 -12.67
C ALA A 82 -0.99 -18.14 -12.21
N ASN A 83 -1.51 -19.38 -12.32
CA ASN A 83 -0.70 -20.58 -12.16
C ASN A 83 0.20 -20.79 -13.40
N ALA A 84 1.04 -21.84 -13.37
CA ALA A 84 1.96 -22.17 -14.46
C ALA A 84 1.27 -22.49 -15.81
N ASP A 85 -0.04 -22.75 -15.80
CA ASP A 85 -0.85 -23.03 -16.99
C ASP A 85 -1.55 -21.75 -17.52
N GLY A 86 -1.25 -20.58 -16.95
CA GLY A 86 -1.83 -19.30 -17.34
C GLY A 86 -3.25 -19.07 -16.81
N VAL A 87 -3.75 -19.94 -15.93
CA VAL A 87 -5.08 -19.80 -15.34
C VAL A 87 -5.01 -18.83 -14.17
N TRP A 88 -5.71 -17.70 -14.31
CA TRP A 88 -5.80 -16.67 -13.29
C TRP A 88 -6.75 -17.06 -12.16
N ASN A 89 -6.34 -16.80 -10.92
CA ASN A 89 -7.24 -16.82 -9.79
C ASN A 89 -8.07 -15.53 -9.77
N GLU A 90 -9.27 -15.59 -10.35
CA GLU A 90 -10.27 -14.50 -10.37
C GLU A 90 -10.63 -13.99 -8.97
N LYS A 91 -10.55 -14.84 -7.93
CA LYS A 91 -10.88 -14.43 -6.55
C LYS A 91 -9.82 -13.51 -5.94
N GLY A 92 -8.56 -13.65 -6.34
CA GLY A 92 -7.44 -12.81 -5.88
C GLY A 92 -7.29 -12.71 -4.35
N ALA A 93 -6.54 -11.69 -3.93
CA ALA A 93 -6.49 -11.19 -2.57
C ALA A 93 -6.61 -9.67 -2.57
N SER A 94 -7.26 -9.11 -1.55
CA SER A 94 -7.47 -7.67 -1.42
C SER A 94 -7.05 -7.18 -0.03
N LEU A 95 -6.40 -6.02 0.03
CA LEU A 95 -6.01 -5.30 1.24
C LEU A 95 -6.57 -3.88 1.18
N GLN A 96 -7.36 -3.52 2.20
CA GLN A 96 -7.93 -2.17 2.34
C GLN A 96 -7.13 -1.38 3.38
N PHE A 97 -6.78 -0.14 3.04
CA PHE A 97 -6.07 0.76 3.95
C PHE A 97 -6.44 2.22 3.69
N THR A 98 -6.23 3.07 4.70
CA THR A 98 -6.48 4.52 4.60
C THR A 98 -5.21 5.29 4.92
N VAL A 99 -4.86 6.24 4.05
CA VAL A 99 -3.81 7.23 4.29
C VAL A 99 -4.44 8.44 4.96
N LEU A 100 -4.07 8.72 6.21
CA LEU A 100 -4.63 9.81 6.99
C LEU A 100 -4.06 11.17 6.53
N PRO A 101 -4.86 12.24 6.56
CA PRO A 101 -4.37 13.59 6.29
C PRO A 101 -3.39 14.08 7.38
N PRO A 102 -2.57 15.10 7.08
CA PRO A 102 -1.61 15.64 8.05
C PRO A 102 -2.33 16.24 9.26
N TRP A 103 -2.01 15.73 10.46
CA TRP A 103 -2.55 16.17 11.74
C TRP A 103 -2.28 17.67 12.05
N TYR A 104 -1.26 18.25 11.42
CA TYR A 104 -0.86 19.66 11.60
C TYR A 104 -1.61 20.66 10.71
N ARG A 105 -2.59 20.23 9.90
CA ARG A 105 -3.58 21.14 9.26
C ARG A 105 -4.65 21.60 10.27
N THR A 106 -4.25 21.82 11.51
CA THR A 106 -5.14 22.25 12.58
C THR A 106 -5.25 23.77 12.55
N TRP A 107 -6.48 24.28 12.74
CA TRP A 107 -6.91 25.65 12.44
C TRP A 107 -6.11 26.79 13.11
N TRP A 108 -5.21 26.48 14.05
CA TRP A 108 -4.49 27.44 14.88
C TRP A 108 -3.43 28.21 14.08
N ALA A 109 -2.92 27.66 12.98
CA ALA A 109 -2.06 28.40 12.06
C ALA A 109 -2.81 29.59 11.44
N TYR A 110 -4.10 29.45 11.13
CA TYR A 110 -4.93 30.55 10.64
C TYR A 110 -5.22 31.58 11.75
N VAL A 111 -5.50 31.14 12.98
CA VAL A 111 -5.75 32.04 14.12
C VAL A 111 -4.52 32.88 14.46
N LEU A 112 -3.32 32.29 14.47
CA LEU A 112 -2.08 33.03 14.72
C LEU A 112 -1.75 34.01 13.58
N PHE A 113 -1.99 33.64 12.33
CA PHE A 113 -1.75 34.52 11.19
C PHE A 113 -2.69 35.73 11.18
N VAL A 114 -3.98 35.52 11.46
CA VAL A 114 -4.96 36.61 11.61
C VAL A 114 -4.63 37.49 12.83
N GLY A 115 -4.20 36.90 13.94
CA GLY A 115 -3.79 37.66 15.13
C GLY A 115 -2.54 38.52 14.92
N LEU A 116 -1.57 38.08 14.11
CA LEU A 116 -0.34 38.82 13.82
C LEU A 116 -0.54 39.95 12.79
N PHE A 117 -1.50 39.82 11.87
CA PHE A 117 -1.79 40.85 10.85
C PHE A 117 -2.79 41.92 11.32
N CYS A 118 -3.40 41.75 12.50
CA CYS A 118 -4.40 42.68 13.06
C CYS A 118 -3.82 43.62 14.15
N CYS A 119 -2.49 43.69 14.31
CA CYS A 119 -1.80 44.60 15.24
C CYS A 119 -1.02 45.69 14.50
#